data_AF-A0A920WNA3-F1
#
_entry.id   AF-A0A920WNA3-F1
#
_cell.length_a   1.000
_cell.length_b   1.000
_cell.length_c   1.000
_cell.angle_alpha   90.00
_cell.angle_beta   90.00
_cell.angle_gamma   90.00
#
_symmetry.space_group_name_H-M   'P 1'
#
loop_
_entity.id
_entity.type
_entity.pdbx_description
1 polymer ?
#
loop_
_entity_poly.entity_id
_entity_poly.type
_entity_poly.pdbx_seq_one_letter_code
_entity_poly.pdbx_strand_id
1 'polypeptide(L)'
;MLAALTLGVVPFRDWLEQRERTAELRVEVAEVEAVNQSYEERIDALNTDEEIERRARSEYNLIRPDEEAYAVLPPPRSEYPVPGIWPFAD
;
A
#
# COMPACT_ATOMS: atom_id res chain seq x y z
N MET A 1 -5.01 11.96 -65.32
CA MET A 1 -5.69 11.14 -64.29
C MET A 1 -4.66 10.69 -63.24
N LEU A 2 -4.12 11.61 -62.44
CA LEU A 2 -3.13 11.32 -61.38
C LEU A 2 -3.35 12.14 -60.09
N ALA A 3 -4.26 13.12 -60.09
CA ALA A 3 -4.52 14.00 -58.95
C ALA A 3 -5.41 13.39 -57.85
N ALA A 4 -6.07 12.25 -58.10
CA ALA A 4 -6.91 11.58 -57.09
C ALA A 4 -6.10 10.69 -56.12
N LEU A 5 -4.88 10.29 -56.48
CA LEU A 5 -4.07 9.42 -55.64
C LEU A 5 -3.38 10.17 -54.50
N THR A 6 -3.09 11.46 -54.67
CA THR A 6 -2.44 12.28 -53.63
C THR A 6 -3.41 12.72 -52.53
N LEU A 7 -4.71 12.81 -52.82
CA LEU A 7 -5.75 13.13 -51.83
C LEU A 7 -6.22 11.92 -51.00
N GLY A 8 -5.93 10.68 -51.43
CA GLY A 8 -6.36 9.45 -50.74
C GLY A 8 -5.33 8.83 -49.79
N VAL A 9 -4.04 9.08 -49.98
CA VAL A 9 -2.96 8.43 -49.20
C VAL A 9 -2.72 9.10 -47.85
N VAL A 10 -2.85 10.42 -47.76
CA VAL A 10 -2.71 11.17 -46.49
C VAL A 10 -3.81 10.81 -45.48
N PRO A 11 -5.11 10.87 -45.81
CA PRO A 11 -6.16 10.51 -44.85
C PRO A 11 -6.07 9.03 -44.41
N PHE A 12 -5.53 8.14 -45.25
CA PHE A 12 -5.34 6.73 -44.89
C PHE A 12 -4.20 6.53 -43.88
N ARG A 13 -3.07 7.24 -44.05
CA ARG A 13 -1.95 7.19 -43.10
C ARG A 13 -2.31 7.81 -41.76
N ASP A 14 -2.94 9.00 -41.78
CA ASP A 14 -3.39 9.67 -40.55
C ASP A 14 -4.39 8.82 -39.77
N TRP A 15 -5.29 8.12 -40.47
CA TRP A 15 -6.24 7.19 -39.86
C TRP A 15 -5.56 5.99 -39.22
N LEU A 16 -4.53 5.42 -39.87
CA LEU A 16 -3.74 4.32 -39.29
C LEU A 16 -2.98 4.78 -38.04
N GLU A 17 -2.32 5.93 -38.09
CA GLU A 17 -1.61 6.49 -36.94
C GLU A 17 -2.57 6.84 -35.78
N GLN A 18 -3.77 7.34 -36.07
CA GLN A 18 -4.81 7.56 -35.05
C GLN A 18 -5.27 6.24 -34.43
N ARG A 19 -5.43 5.19 -35.25
CA ARG A 19 -5.81 3.85 -34.77
C ARG A 19 -4.74 3.25 -33.86
N GLU A 20 -3.47 3.36 -34.23
CA GLU A 20 -2.33 2.89 -33.43
C GLU A 20 -2.26 3.64 -32.10
N ARG A 21 -2.29 4.98 -32.12
CA ARG A 21 -2.34 5.80 -30.91
C ARG A 21 -3.52 5.48 -30.01
N THR A 22 -4.71 5.24 -30.60
CA THR A 22 -5.89 4.85 -29.82
C THR A 22 -5.72 3.48 -29.19
N ALA A 23 -5.04 2.54 -29.86
CA ALA A 23 -4.75 1.23 -29.31
C ALA A 23 -3.76 1.33 -28.15
N GLU A 24 -2.68 2.11 -28.31
CA GLU A 24 -1.69 2.36 -27.25
C GLU A 24 -2.34 2.99 -26.01
N LEU A 25 -3.11 4.07 -26.19
CA LEU A 25 -3.79 4.75 -25.09
C LEU A 25 -4.79 3.83 -24.36
N ARG A 26 -5.45 2.91 -25.07
CA ARG A 26 -6.34 1.93 -24.44
C ARG A 26 -5.58 0.93 -23.58
N VAL A 27 -4.37 0.55 -23.98
CA VAL A 27 -3.50 -0.31 -23.16
C VAL A 27 -3.07 0.45 -21.91
N GLU A 28 -2.63 1.69 -22.05
CA GLU A 28 -2.24 2.53 -20.90
C GLU A 28 -3.40 2.73 -19.92
N VAL A 29 -4.60 3.03 -20.41
CA VAL A 29 -5.80 3.15 -19.57
C VAL A 29 -6.10 1.84 -18.85
N ALA A 30 -6.06 0.70 -19.54
CA ALA A 30 -6.31 -0.61 -18.92
C ALA A 30 -5.27 -0.95 -17.84
N GLU A 31 -4.01 -0.58 -18.04
CA GLU A 31 -2.95 -0.76 -17.03
C GLU A 31 -3.22 0.09 -15.78
N VAL A 32 -3.58 1.37 -15.96
CA VAL A 32 -3.90 2.26 -14.83
C VAL A 32 -5.18 1.80 -14.11
N GLU A 33 -6.21 1.37 -14.84
CA GLU A 33 -7.44 0.83 -14.26
C GLU A 33 -7.18 -0.43 -13.43
N ALA A 34 -6.35 -1.34 -13.92
CA ALA A 34 -5.98 -2.55 -13.18
C ALA A 34 -5.23 -2.22 -11.87
N VAL A 35 -4.32 -1.23 -11.92
CA VAL A 35 -3.61 -0.75 -10.74
C VAL A 35 -4.57 -0.07 -9.76
N ASN A 36 -5.48 0.78 -10.24
CA ASN A 36 -6.49 1.43 -9.41
C ASN A 36 -7.40 0.41 -8.73
N GLN A 37 -7.87 -0.61 -9.45
CA GLN A 37 -8.68 -1.69 -8.88
C GLN A 37 -7.93 -2.38 -7.73
N SER A 38 -6.63 -2.68 -7.90
CA SER A 38 -5.83 -3.30 -6.85
C SER A 38 -5.68 -2.41 -5.60
N TYR A 39 -5.67 -1.09 -5.77
CA TYR A 39 -5.66 -0.14 -4.66
C TYR A 39 -7.01 -0.08 -3.97
N GLU A 40 -8.11 -0.06 -4.71
CA GLU A 40 -9.48 -0.09 -4.16
C GLU A 40 -9.68 -1.35 -3.31
N GLU A 41 -9.33 -2.53 -3.83
CA GLU A 41 -9.42 -3.79 -3.09
C GLU A 41 -8.59 -3.76 -1.79
N ARG A 42 -7.40 -3.15 -1.84
CA ARG A 42 -6.55 -3.01 -0.66
C ARG A 42 -7.10 -2.00 0.35
N ILE A 43 -7.64 -0.89 -0.13
CA ILE A 43 -8.30 0.12 0.72
C ILE A 43 -9.47 -0.53 1.46
N ASP A 44 -10.30 -1.28 0.75
CA ASP A 44 -11.45 -1.98 1.33
C ASP A 44 -11.01 -2.99 2.38
N ALA A 45 -9.98 -3.81 2.09
CA ALA A 45 -9.45 -4.77 3.05
C ALA A 45 -8.90 -4.09 4.32
N LEU A 46 -8.21 -2.95 4.16
CA LEU A 46 -7.61 -2.19 5.27
C LEU A 46 -8.63 -1.43 6.12
N ASN A 47 -9.77 -1.05 5.54
CA ASN A 47 -10.80 -0.26 6.22
C ASN A 47 -11.83 -1.10 6.97
N THR A 48 -11.63 -2.41 7.07
CA THR A 48 -12.48 -3.25 7.91
C THR A 48 -12.18 -3.05 9.39
N ASP A 49 -13.21 -3.07 10.24
CA ASP A 49 -13.04 -2.96 11.70
C ASP A 49 -12.09 -4.03 12.25
N GLU A 50 -12.13 -5.25 11.69
CA GLU A 50 -11.26 -6.36 12.07
C GLU A 50 -9.78 -6.06 11.77
N GLU A 51 -9.45 -5.59 10.57
CA GLU A 51 -8.06 -5.29 10.18
C GLU A 51 -7.51 -4.08 10.94
N ILE A 52 -8.36 -3.07 11.17
CA ILE A 52 -8.03 -1.92 12.02
C ILE A 52 -7.73 -2.39 13.45
N GLU A 53 -8.61 -3.20 14.05
CA GLU A 53 -8.39 -3.72 15.41
C GLU A 53 -7.13 -4.58 15.48
N ARG A 54 -6.93 -5.48 14.50
CA ARG A 54 -5.75 -6.36 14.45
C ARG A 54 -4.46 -5.55 14.45
N ARG A 55 -4.36 -4.49 13.63
CA ARG A 55 -3.18 -3.61 13.60
C ARG A 55 -3.03 -2.78 14.86
N ALA A 56 -4.12 -2.17 15.34
CA ALA A 56 -4.14 -1.42 16.59
C ALA A 56 -3.54 -2.23 17.76
N ARG A 57 -3.92 -3.51 17.85
CA ARG A 57 -3.41 -4.40 18.90
C ARG A 57 -1.98 -4.87 18.65
N SER A 58 -1.67 -5.31 17.43
CA SER A 58 -0.36 -5.93 17.13
C SER A 58 0.78 -4.93 16.95
N GLU A 59 0.51 -3.77 16.37
CA GLU A 59 1.53 -2.77 16.03
C GLU A 59 1.61 -1.66 17.09
N TYR A 60 0.49 -1.34 17.76
CA TYR A 60 0.40 -0.22 18.70
C TYR A 60 0.09 -0.64 20.15
N ASN A 61 -0.09 -1.94 20.42
CA ASN A 61 -0.46 -2.48 21.74
C ASN A 61 -1.71 -1.82 22.35
N LEU A 62 -2.63 -1.35 21.51
CA LEU A 62 -3.90 -0.80 21.97
C LEU A 62 -4.79 -1.94 22.50
N ILE A 63 -5.58 -1.63 23.51
CA ILE A 63 -6.53 -2.55 24.14
C ILE A 63 -7.93 -1.92 24.14
N ARG A 64 -8.97 -2.74 24.32
CA ARG A 64 -10.33 -2.21 24.50
C ARG A 64 -10.46 -1.53 25.88
N PRO A 65 -11.41 -0.58 26.04
CA PRO A 65 -11.62 0.10 27.32
C PRO A 65 -11.90 -0.82 28.52
N ASP A 66 -12.44 -2.01 28.28
CA ASP A 66 -12.81 -3.02 29.27
C ASP A 66 -11.76 -4.13 29.44
N GLU A 67 -10.61 -4.02 28.77
CA GLU A 67 -9.50 -4.96 28.87
C GLU A 67 -8.40 -4.47 29.83
N GLU A 68 -7.68 -5.40 30.44
CA GLU A 68 -6.47 -5.12 31.22
C GLU A 68 -5.23 -5.69 30.52
N ALA A 69 -4.23 -4.85 30.28
CA ALA A 69 -2.95 -5.25 29.69
C ALA A 69 -1.93 -5.62 30.78
N TYR A 70 -1.31 -6.79 30.63
CA TYR A 70 -0.19 -7.23 31.46
C TYR A 70 1.10 -7.24 30.63
N ALA A 71 2.12 -6.52 31.09
CA ALA A 71 3.45 -6.53 30.46
C ALA A 71 4.36 -7.54 31.17
N VAL A 72 4.93 -8.47 30.41
CA VAL A 72 5.98 -9.36 30.92
C VAL A 72 7.31 -8.63 30.81
N LEU A 73 7.93 -8.36 31.97
CA LEU A 73 9.28 -7.79 31.98
C LEU A 73 10.27 -8.80 31.42
N PRO A 74 11.20 -8.38 30.54
CA PRO A 74 12.29 -9.24 30.13
C PRO A 74 13.12 -9.63 31.36
N PRO A 75 13.80 -10.79 31.33
CA PRO A 75 14.70 -11.18 32.40
C PRO A 75 15.74 -10.06 32.66
N PRO A 76 16.15 -9.86 33.93
CA PRO A 76 17.08 -8.79 34.28
C PRO A 76 18.37 -8.90 33.46
N ARG A 77 18.80 -7.78 32.89
CA ARG A 77 20.07 -7.69 32.16
C ARG A 77 21.20 -7.64 33.20
N SER A 78 21.66 -8.80 33.63
CA SER A 78 22.68 -9.02 34.67
C SER A 78 22.32 -8.44 36.06
N GLU A 79 22.62 -9.20 37.10
CA GLU A 79 22.63 -8.70 38.46
C GLU A 79 23.74 -7.64 38.56
N TYR A 80 23.38 -6.35 38.60
CA TYR A 80 24.33 -5.33 39.03
C TYR A 80 24.53 -5.52 40.54
N PRO A 81 25.75 -5.80 41.03
CA PRO A 81 26.01 -5.76 42.45
C PRO A 81 25.75 -4.33 42.92
N VAL A 82 24.69 -4.14 43.69
CA VAL A 82 24.44 -2.85 44.33
C VAL A 82 25.55 -2.68 45.37
N PRO A 83 26.41 -1.64 45.26
CA PRO A 83 27.43 -1.40 46.27
C PRO A 83 26.71 -1.21 47.61
N GLY A 84 27.21 -1.87 48.65
CA GLY A 84 26.56 -1.90 49.96
C GLY A 84 26.59 -0.56 50.69
N ILE A 85 25.81 0.40 50.20
CA ILE A 85 25.52 1.66 50.83
C ILE A 85 24.01 1.76 50.93
N TRP A 86 23.54 2.17 52.10
CA TRP A 86 22.13 2.26 52.48
C TRP A 86 21.20 2.81 51.36
N PRO A 87 20.01 2.21 51.14
CA PRO A 87 19.39 1.12 51.92
C PRO A 87 19.71 -0.30 51.43
N PHE A 88 20.75 -0.48 50.60
CA PHE A 88 21.04 -1.77 49.95
C PHE A 88 22.41 -2.35 50.32
N ALA A 89 22.90 -2.04 51.53
CA ALA A 89 24.01 -2.79 52.11
C ALA A 89 23.50 -4.15 52.57
N ASP A 90 24.22 -5.22 52.20
CA ASP A 90 24.05 -6.56 52.80
C ASP A 90 23.95 -6.50 54.33
#